data_AF-W4Q667-F1
#
_entry.id   AF-W4Q667-F1
#
_cell.length_a   1.000
_cell.length_b   1.000
_cell.length_c   1.000
_cell.angle_alpha   90.00
_cell.angle_beta   90.00
_cell.angle_gamma   90.00
#
_symmetry.space_group_name_H-M   'P 1'
#
loop_
_entity.id
_entity.type
_entity.pdbx_description
1 polymer ?
#
loop_
_entity_poly.entity_id
_entity_poly.type
_entity_poly.pdbx_seq_one_letter_code
_entity_poly.pdbx_strand_id
1 'polypeptide(L)'
;MDHHVDYDRDKDREDALSPSDIVEQLKANLEQEEEMMRTYLILAERIHHNDVLKTRLENFAEGNAKRSRQLLDEIAMSTEQ
;
A
#
# COMPACT_ATOMS: atom_id res chain seq x y z
N MET A 1 -10.37 38.10 38.08
CA MET A 1 -9.62 37.58 36.93
C MET A 1 -8.80 36.42 37.47
N ASP A 2 -9.31 35.19 37.30
CA ASP A 2 -8.53 33.97 37.50
C ASP A 2 -8.59 33.20 36.19
N HIS A 3 -7.50 33.27 35.44
CA HIS A 3 -7.27 32.58 34.19
C HIS A 3 -6.42 31.34 34.52
N HIS A 4 -7.01 30.40 35.27
CA HIS A 4 -6.52 29.04 35.28
C HIS A 4 -7.14 28.35 34.08
N VAL A 5 -6.58 28.65 32.90
CA VAL A 5 -6.80 27.84 31.71
C VAL A 5 -6.02 26.57 31.96
N ASP A 6 -6.72 25.61 32.57
CA ASP A 6 -6.33 24.22 32.49
C ASP A 6 -6.32 23.89 31.00
N TYR A 7 -5.10 23.86 30.46
CA TYR A 7 -4.84 23.25 29.18
C TYR A 7 -5.10 21.76 29.35
N ASP A 8 -6.38 21.38 29.37
CA ASP A 8 -6.82 20.07 28.91
C ASP A 8 -6.44 20.02 27.43
N ARG A 9 -5.16 19.73 27.22
CA ARG A 9 -4.49 19.59 25.93
C ARG A 9 -4.82 18.23 25.33
N ASP A 10 -6.06 17.80 25.52
CA ASP A 10 -6.66 16.70 24.78
C ASP A 10 -7.30 17.29 23.52
N LYS A 11 -6.53 18.12 22.81
CA LYS A 11 -6.77 18.35 21.39
C LYS A 11 -6.51 17.02 20.70
N ASP A 12 -7.54 16.19 20.64
CA ASP A 12 -8.02 15.66 19.38
C ASP A 12 -6.93 15.62 18.33
N ARG A 13 -6.15 14.54 18.32
CA ARG A 13 -5.41 14.13 17.12
C ARG A 13 -6.44 13.65 16.10
N GLU A 14 -7.26 14.55 15.59
CA GLU A 14 -8.20 14.30 14.49
C GLU A 14 -7.46 13.88 13.20
N ASP A 15 -6.15 14.12 13.12
CA ASP A 15 -5.27 13.69 12.01
C ASP A 15 -4.65 12.29 12.20
N ALA A 16 -4.88 11.60 13.32
CA ALA A 16 -4.34 10.26 13.52
C ALA A 16 -5.24 9.22 12.84
N LEU A 17 -4.72 8.55 11.81
CA LEU A 17 -5.39 7.39 11.22
C LEU A 17 -5.62 6.31 12.29
N SER A 18 -6.83 5.78 12.34
CA SER A 18 -7.09 4.63 13.20
C SER A 18 -6.36 3.39 12.66
N PRO A 19 -6.02 2.40 13.51
CA PRO A 19 -5.43 1.14 13.04
C PRO A 19 -6.27 0.45 11.95
N SER A 20 -7.60 0.56 12.02
CA SER A 20 -8.50 0.05 10.97
C SER A 20 -8.33 0.77 9.64
N ASP A 21 -8.21 2.11 9.65
CA ASP A 21 -8.04 2.89 8.41
C ASP A 21 -6.70 2.56 7.74
N ILE A 22 -5.65 2.35 8.55
CA ILE A 22 -4.33 1.93 8.07
C ILE A 22 -4.45 0.57 7.37
N VAL A 23 -5.06 -0.43 8.02
CA VAL A 23 -5.23 -1.77 7.44
C VAL A 23 -6.07 -1.74 6.18
N GLU A 24 -7.13 -0.94 6.12
CA GLU A 24 -7.95 -0.78 4.93
C GLU A 24 -7.14 -0.17 3.77
N GLN A 25 -6.35 0.86 4.04
CA GLN A 25 -5.47 1.46 3.03
C GLN A 25 -4.39 0.48 2.54
N LEU A 26 -3.83 -0.35 3.43
CA LEU A 26 -2.86 -1.38 3.04
C LEU A 26 -3.49 -2.46 2.15
N LYS A 27 -4.74 -2.86 2.43
CA LYS A 27 -5.49 -3.80 1.59
C LYS A 27 -5.80 -3.20 0.21
N ALA A 28 -6.20 -1.93 0.15
CA ALA A 28 -6.41 -1.23 -1.12
C ALA A 28 -5.13 -1.18 -1.97
N ASN A 29 -3.99 -0.88 -1.33
CA ASN A 29 -2.70 -0.88 -2.01
C ASN A 29 -2.30 -2.29 -2.48
N LEU A 30 -2.58 -3.34 -1.70
CA LEU A 30 -2.33 -4.72 -2.08
C LEU A 30 -3.09 -5.09 -3.36
N GLU A 31 -4.38 -4.75 -3.44
CA GLU A 31 -5.20 -4.97 -4.62
C GLU A 31 -4.64 -4.24 -5.85
N GLN A 32 -4.20 -2.99 -5.67
CA GLN A 32 -3.56 -2.22 -6.73
C GLN A 32 -2.26 -2.86 -7.23
N GLU A 33 -1.40 -3.33 -6.32
CA GLU A 33 -0.15 -4.02 -6.69
C GLU A 33 -0.44 -5.29 -7.50
N GLU A 34 -1.46 -6.07 -7.13
CA GLU A 34 -1.87 -7.25 -7.89
C GLU A 34 -2.45 -6.91 -9.27
N GLU A 35 -3.26 -5.86 -9.38
CA GLU A 35 -3.82 -5.40 -10.66
C GLU A 35 -2.71 -4.93 -11.60
N MET A 36 -1.75 -4.14 -11.10
CA MET A 36 -0.61 -3.68 -11.86
C MET A 36 0.26 -4.85 -12.33
N MET A 37 0.53 -5.82 -11.45
CA MET A 37 1.25 -7.04 -11.79
C MET A 37 0.60 -7.79 -12.96
N ARG A 38 -0.72 -8.07 -12.85
CA ARG A 38 -1.48 -8.74 -13.91
C ARG A 38 -1.42 -7.96 -15.21
N THR A 39 -1.59 -6.64 -15.14
CA THR A 39 -1.54 -5.75 -16.30
C THR A 39 -0.20 -5.82 -17.02
N TYR A 40 0.91 -5.75 -16.28
CA TYR A 40 2.25 -5.81 -16.86
C TYR A 40 2.56 -7.17 -17.49
N LEU A 41 2.13 -8.28 -16.88
CA LEU A 41 2.29 -9.61 -17.47
C LEU A 41 1.51 -9.74 -18.78
N ILE A 42 0.24 -9.31 -18.80
CA ILE A 42 -0.58 -9.34 -20.03
C ILE A 42 0.04 -8.47 -21.13
N LEU A 43 0.58 -7.30 -20.79
CA LEU A 43 1.25 -6.43 -21.76
C LEU A 43 2.55 -7.05 -22.27
N ALA A 44 3.34 -7.68 -21.40
CA ALA A 44 4.58 -8.36 -21.76
C ALA A 44 4.32 -9.51 -22.75
N GLU A 45 3.25 -10.28 -22.55
CA GLU A 45 2.83 -11.36 -23.45
C GLU A 45 2.43 -10.86 -24.85
N ARG A 46 1.83 -9.66 -24.93
CA ARG A 46 1.35 -9.06 -26.18
C ARG A 46 2.44 -8.33 -26.98
N ILE A 47 3.62 -8.09 -26.39
CA ILE A 47 4.73 -7.41 -27.06
C ILE A 47 5.63 -8.45 -27.74
N HIS A 48 5.65 -8.44 -29.07
CA HIS A 48 6.40 -9.40 -29.89
C HIS A 48 7.65 -8.82 -30.56
N HIS A 49 7.81 -7.49 -30.57
CA HIS A 49 8.86 -6.81 -31.34
C HIS A 49 9.74 -5.89 -30.49
N ASN A 50 9.68 -6.04 -29.16
CA ASN A 50 10.43 -5.20 -28.24
C ASN A 50 10.77 -5.98 -26.96
N ASP A 51 11.79 -6.84 -27.06
CA ASP A 51 12.25 -7.70 -25.96
C ASP A 51 12.72 -6.90 -24.74
N VAL A 52 13.28 -5.70 -24.96
CA VAL A 52 13.71 -4.80 -23.89
C VAL A 52 12.51 -4.26 -23.10
N LEU A 53 11.42 -3.90 -23.77
CA LEU A 53 10.20 -3.47 -23.09
C LEU A 53 9.50 -4.64 -22.40
N LYS A 54 9.45 -5.81 -23.04
CA LYS A 54 8.91 -7.04 -22.45
C LYS A 54 9.61 -7.37 -21.13
N THR A 55 10.94 -7.43 -21.14
CA THR A 55 11.75 -7.70 -19.93
C THR A 55 11.49 -6.66 -18.84
N ARG A 56 11.34 -5.38 -19.20
CA ARG A 56 11.03 -4.32 -18.23
C ARG A 56 9.66 -4.51 -17.58
N LEU A 57 8.65 -4.92 -18.36
CA LEU A 57 7.31 -5.20 -17.84
C LEU A 57 7.32 -6.42 -16.91
N GLU A 58 8.05 -7.48 -17.24
CA GLU A 58 8.25 -8.64 -16.37
C GLU A 58 8.93 -8.24 -15.05
N ASN A 59 9.96 -7.39 -15.11
CA ASN A 59 10.63 -6.85 -13.91
C ASN A 59 9.70 -5.98 -13.06
N PHE A 60 8.79 -5.20 -13.68
CA PHE A 60 7.80 -4.45 -12.92
C PHE A 60 6.83 -5.39 -12.20
N ALA A 61 6.33 -6.43 -12.89
CA ALA A 61 5.47 -7.44 -12.30
C ALA A 61 6.14 -8.19 -11.13
N GLU A 62 7.42 -8.55 -11.24
CA GLU A 62 8.18 -9.13 -10.14
C GLU A 62 8.29 -8.15 -8.95
N GLY A 63 8.53 -6.86 -9.24
CA GLY A 63 8.53 -5.80 -8.24
C GLY A 63 7.19 -5.66 -7.52
N ASN A 64 6.07 -5.74 -8.25
CA ASN A 64 4.72 -5.76 -7.68
C ASN A 64 4.54 -6.98 -6.76
N ALA A 65 4.91 -8.19 -7.22
CA ALA A 65 4.81 -9.41 -6.41
C ALA A 65 5.57 -9.31 -5.07
N LYS A 66 6.76 -8.72 -5.09
CA LYS A 66 7.54 -8.47 -3.88
C LYS A 66 6.82 -7.50 -2.93
N ARG A 67 6.28 -6.40 -3.43
CA ARG A 67 5.53 -5.42 -2.63
C ARG A 67 4.23 -6.00 -2.08
N SER A 68 3.50 -6.79 -2.87
CA SER A 68 2.31 -7.52 -2.39
C SER A 68 2.63 -8.42 -1.21
N ARG A 69 3.77 -9.14 -1.24
CA ARG A 69 4.20 -9.96 -0.10
C ARG A 69 4.51 -9.12 1.14
N GLN A 70 5.23 -8.01 0.97
CA GLN A 70 5.50 -7.10 2.09
C GLN A 70 4.22 -6.53 2.68
N LEU A 71 3.25 -6.12 1.85
CA LEU A 71 1.95 -5.62 2.31
C LEU A 71 1.16 -6.69 3.07
N LEU A 72 1.18 -7.95 2.61
CA LEU A 72 0.54 -9.06 3.32
C LEU A 72 1.16 -9.28 4.72
N ASP A 73 2.49 -9.21 4.81
CA ASP A 73 3.20 -9.34 6.09
C ASP A 73 2.81 -8.20 7.05
N GLU A 74 2.77 -6.95 6.57
CA GLU A 74 2.36 -5.78 7.36
C GLU A 74 0.89 -5.85 7.80
N ILE A 75 -0.01 -6.31 6.93
CA ILE A 75 -1.43 -6.51 7.25
C ILE A 75 -1.57 -7.54 8.37
N ALA A 76 -0.86 -8.67 8.27
CA ALA A 76 -0.89 -9.71 9.29
C ALA A 76 -0.41 -9.17 10.65
N MET A 77 0.74 -8.47 10.67
CA MET A 77 1.30 -7.85 11.89
C MET A 77 0.40 -6.76 12.49
N SER A 78 -0.40 -6.08 11.68
CA SER A 78 -1.35 -5.05 12.12
C SER A 78 -2.65 -5.63 12.68
N THR A 79 -2.99 -6.89 12.35
CA THR A 79 -4.18 -7.58 12.86
C THR A 79 -3.94 -8.39 14.13
N GLU A 80 -2.69 -8.61 14.52
CA GLU A 80 -2.29 -9.38 15.72
C GLU A 80 -2.07 -8.51 16.97
N GLN A 81 -2.32 -7.19 16.89
CA GLN A 81 -2.18 -6.21 17.99
C GLN A 81 -3.53 -5.87 18.63
#